data_AF-A0A318DJT6-F1
#
_entry.id   AF-A0A318DJT6-F1
#
_cell.length_a   1.000
_cell.length_b   1.000
_cell.length_c   1.000
_cell.angle_alpha   90.00
_cell.angle_beta   90.00
_cell.angle_gamma   90.00
#
_symmetry.space_group_name_H-M   'P 1'
#
loop_
_entity.id
_entity.type
_entity.pdbx_description
1 polymer ?
#
loop_
_entity_poly.entity_id
_entity_poly.type
_entity_poly.pdbx_seq_one_letter_code
_entity_poly.pdbx_strand_id
1 'polypeptide(L)'
;MNQHVTRTFLRSAIATSLLALAACAPAPIYKASPTTVVTAPNIVAQSPGQFTNADVIWGGQVVEVRNLSDHSEMEIVAYPLDSSQRPKLANNGGWGRFIAVMPGYVESFDYPAGSLITLAGRITGTRDGKVGEAGYVFPMVSVAQSHRWTPDEMNAGKSNVSFGVGVGGVIR
;
A
#
# COMPACT_ATOMS: atom_id res chain seq x y z
N MET A 1 -28.17 -9.50 -48.19
CA MET A 1 -28.12 -10.33 -46.96
C MET A 1 -26.76 -10.29 -46.23
N ASN A 2 -25.88 -9.30 -46.49
CA ASN A 2 -24.52 -9.29 -45.92
C ASN A 2 -24.27 -8.22 -44.83
N GLN A 3 -25.09 -7.15 -44.77
CA GLN A 3 -24.84 -6.04 -43.84
C GLN A 3 -25.20 -6.33 -42.37
N HIS A 4 -26.14 -7.25 -42.12
CA HIS A 4 -26.47 -7.70 -40.76
C HIS A 4 -25.38 -8.58 -40.15
N VAL A 5 -24.76 -9.43 -40.98
CA VAL A 5 -23.68 -10.34 -40.56
C VAL A 5 -22.44 -9.53 -40.16
N THR A 6 -22.02 -8.55 -40.98
CA THR A 6 -20.87 -7.69 -40.68
C THR A 6 -21.07 -6.85 -39.40
N ARG A 7 -22.27 -6.32 -39.16
CA ARG A 7 -22.59 -5.54 -37.95
C ARG A 7 -22.59 -6.39 -36.66
N THR A 8 -23.03 -7.65 -36.73
CA THR A 8 -23.01 -8.57 -35.60
C THR A 8 -21.58 -9.03 -35.28
N PHE A 9 -20.77 -9.35 -36.31
CA PHE A 9 -19.36 -9.68 -36.13
C PHE A 9 -18.55 -8.50 -35.56
N LEU A 10 -18.80 -7.27 -36.01
CA LEU A 10 -18.13 -6.07 -35.49
C LEU A 10 -18.50 -5.81 -34.02
N ARG A 11 -19.78 -6.02 -33.63
CA ARG A 11 -20.24 -5.90 -32.23
C ARG A 11 -19.64 -6.97 -31.32
N SER A 12 -19.54 -8.21 -31.79
CA SER A 12 -18.86 -9.29 -31.04
C SER A 12 -17.36 -9.03 -30.90
N ALA A 13 -16.67 -8.55 -31.94
CA ALA A 13 -15.25 -8.22 -31.87
C ALA A 13 -14.97 -7.08 -30.87
N ILE A 14 -15.84 -6.05 -30.83
CA ILE A 14 -15.75 -4.96 -29.86
C ILE A 14 -16.01 -5.48 -28.44
N ALA A 15 -17.01 -6.36 -28.24
CA ALA A 15 -17.31 -6.94 -26.94
C ALA A 15 -16.16 -7.84 -26.40
N THR A 16 -15.54 -8.66 -27.26
CA THR A 16 -14.39 -9.49 -26.88
C THR A 16 -13.15 -8.64 -26.59
N SER A 17 -12.94 -7.54 -27.34
CA SER A 17 -11.84 -6.61 -27.09
C SER A 17 -12.02 -5.82 -25.78
N LEU A 18 -13.26 -5.45 -25.42
CA LEU A 18 -13.56 -4.81 -24.13
C LEU A 18 -13.37 -5.76 -22.94
N LEU A 19 -13.64 -7.06 -23.12
CA LEU A 19 -13.37 -8.09 -22.08
C LEU A 19 -11.89 -8.37 -21.88
N ALA A 20 -11.06 -8.24 -22.93
CA ALA A 20 -9.62 -8.50 -22.85
C ALA A 20 -8.84 -7.42 -22.08
N LEU A 21 -9.41 -6.22 -21.89
CA LEU A 21 -8.74 -5.12 -21.17
C LEU A 21 -8.84 -5.20 -19.64
N ALA A 22 -9.70 -6.06 -19.08
CA ALA A 22 -9.96 -6.08 -17.64
C ALA A 22 -8.95 -6.89 -16.81
N ALA A 23 -7.97 -7.57 -17.43
CA ALA A 23 -7.20 -8.64 -16.80
C ALA A 23 -5.81 -8.25 -16.25
N CYS A 24 -5.37 -6.98 -16.31
CA CYS A 24 -3.98 -6.61 -16.00
C CYS A 24 -3.80 -5.70 -14.78
N ALA A 25 -4.71 -5.73 -13.81
CA ALA A 25 -4.50 -5.05 -12.53
C ALA A 25 -3.81 -6.02 -11.54
N PRO A 26 -2.65 -5.66 -10.95
CA PRO A 26 -2.01 -6.51 -9.95
C PRO A 26 -2.88 -6.60 -8.69
N ALA A 27 -3.10 -7.82 -8.22
CA ALA A 27 -3.95 -8.09 -7.06
C ALA A 27 -3.35 -7.52 -5.76
N PRO A 28 -4.18 -7.15 -4.77
CA PRO A 28 -3.71 -6.78 -3.43
C PRO A 28 -2.99 -7.95 -2.76
N ILE A 29 -1.90 -7.67 -2.03
CA ILE A 29 -1.08 -8.70 -1.37
C ILE A 29 -1.78 -9.33 -0.14
N TYR A 30 -2.66 -8.59 0.52
CA TYR A 30 -3.47 -9.07 1.65
C TYR A 30 -4.95 -8.97 1.35
N LYS A 31 -5.68 -10.01 1.78
CA LYS A 31 -7.14 -10.05 1.72
C LYS A 31 -7.71 -9.32 2.93
N ALA A 32 -8.62 -8.36 2.68
CA ALA A 32 -9.39 -7.75 3.74
C ALA A 32 -10.32 -8.78 4.38
N SER A 33 -10.40 -8.74 5.71
CA SER A 33 -11.36 -9.50 6.51
C SER A 33 -12.64 -8.67 6.72
N PRO A 34 -13.75 -9.27 7.20
CA PRO A 34 -14.97 -8.51 7.54
C PRO A 34 -14.76 -7.43 8.61
N THR A 35 -13.75 -7.60 9.45
CA THR A 35 -13.33 -6.67 10.51
C THR A 35 -12.30 -5.65 10.03
N THR A 36 -11.91 -5.70 8.76
CA THR A 36 -10.92 -4.76 8.19
C THR A 36 -11.56 -3.40 7.93
N VAL A 37 -11.02 -2.36 8.56
CA VAL A 37 -11.46 -0.97 8.39
C VAL A 37 -10.50 -0.20 7.48
N VAL A 38 -11.07 0.62 6.60
CA VAL A 38 -10.29 1.54 5.75
C VAL A 38 -10.20 2.88 6.47
N THR A 39 -9.10 3.08 7.20
CA THR A 39 -8.85 4.30 7.96
C THR A 39 -7.36 4.63 7.96
N ALA A 40 -7.02 5.89 8.21
CA ALA A 40 -5.65 6.35 8.33
C ALA A 40 -5.20 6.37 9.80
N PRO A 41 -3.92 6.12 10.11
CA PRO A 41 -3.43 6.11 11.48
C PRO A 41 -3.70 7.40 12.27
N ASN A 42 -3.56 8.56 11.64
CA ASN A 42 -3.89 9.84 12.28
C ASN A 42 -5.36 9.93 12.75
N ILE A 43 -6.31 9.33 12.03
CA ILE A 43 -7.72 9.27 12.43
C ILE A 43 -7.90 8.34 13.64
N VAL A 44 -7.23 7.19 13.63
CA VAL A 44 -7.24 6.26 14.77
C VAL A 44 -6.66 6.93 16.02
N ALA A 45 -5.58 7.70 15.88
CA ALA A 45 -4.96 8.43 16.98
C ALA A 45 -5.91 9.45 17.62
N GLN A 46 -6.82 10.04 16.85
CA GLN A 46 -7.81 11.02 17.34
C GLN A 46 -9.02 10.37 18.02
N SER A 47 -9.32 9.10 17.74
CA SER A 47 -10.52 8.41 18.25
C SER A 47 -10.29 6.91 18.45
N PRO A 48 -9.32 6.50 19.30
CA PRO A 48 -8.90 5.10 19.40
C PRO A 48 -10.03 4.14 19.80
N GLY A 49 -10.95 4.59 20.66
CA GLY A 49 -12.07 3.77 21.13
C GLY A 49 -13.02 3.28 20.04
N GLN A 50 -13.05 3.92 18.86
CA GLN A 50 -13.88 3.49 17.74
C GLN A 50 -13.25 2.37 16.90
N PHE A 51 -11.94 2.15 17.04
CA PHE A 51 -11.17 1.24 16.18
C PHE A 51 -10.51 0.09 16.96
N THR A 52 -10.78 -0.03 18.25
CA THR A 52 -10.24 -1.12 19.09
C THR A 52 -10.64 -2.48 18.51
N ASN A 53 -9.68 -3.40 18.38
CA ASN A 53 -9.83 -4.74 17.81
C ASN A 53 -10.22 -4.78 16.32
N ALA A 54 -10.25 -3.64 15.62
CA ALA A 54 -10.43 -3.62 14.18
C ALA A 54 -9.15 -4.10 13.47
N ASP A 55 -9.31 -4.79 12.36
CA ASP A 55 -8.19 -5.18 11.51
C ASP A 55 -7.87 -4.05 10.52
N VAL A 56 -6.61 -3.88 10.17
CA VAL A 56 -6.14 -2.85 9.25
C VAL A 56 -5.10 -3.38 8.29
N ILE A 57 -5.05 -2.78 7.11
CA ILE A 57 -3.98 -2.95 6.15
C ILE A 57 -3.33 -1.59 5.96
N TRP A 58 -2.15 -1.42 6.57
CA TRP A 58 -1.40 -0.18 6.54
C TRP A 58 -0.03 -0.41 5.95
N GLY A 59 0.55 0.65 5.42
CA GLY A 59 1.90 0.62 4.92
C GLY A 59 2.51 2.00 4.93
N GLY A 60 3.79 2.05 4.62
CA GLY A 60 4.56 3.25 4.86
C GLY A 60 6.05 3.01 4.75
N GLN A 61 6.80 3.96 5.31
CA GLN A 61 8.25 3.90 5.42
C GLN A 61 8.67 3.67 6.86
N VAL A 62 9.52 2.68 7.08
CA VAL A 62 10.14 2.39 8.38
C VAL A 62 11.06 3.54 8.77
N VAL A 63 10.88 4.06 9.98
CA VAL A 63 11.78 5.06 10.57
C VAL A 63 12.79 4.40 11.49
N GLU A 64 12.32 3.54 12.38
CA GLU A 64 13.17 2.86 13.36
C GLU A 64 12.59 1.48 13.70
N VAL A 65 13.47 0.55 14.05
CA VAL A 65 13.13 -0.76 14.64
C VAL A 65 13.75 -0.83 16.02
N ARG A 66 12.93 -1.12 17.04
CA ARG A 66 13.33 -1.28 18.43
C ARG A 66 13.03 -2.70 18.88
N ASN A 67 14.05 -3.41 19.33
CA ASN A 67 13.92 -4.76 19.87
C ASN A 67 13.75 -4.72 21.38
N LEU A 68 12.67 -5.35 21.86
CA LEU A 68 12.34 -5.51 23.26
C LEU A 68 12.54 -6.97 23.66
N SER A 69 12.36 -7.29 24.95
CA SER A 69 12.66 -8.62 25.50
C SER A 69 11.87 -9.78 24.88
N ASP A 70 10.70 -9.50 24.31
CA ASP A 70 9.73 -10.51 23.84
C ASP A 70 9.14 -10.19 22.45
N HIS A 71 9.35 -8.97 21.95
CA HIS A 71 8.81 -8.51 20.67
C HIS A 71 9.67 -7.40 20.05
N SER A 72 9.38 -7.07 18.79
CA SER A 72 9.97 -5.92 18.11
C SER A 72 8.90 -4.89 17.80
N GLU A 73 9.25 -3.62 17.94
CA GLU A 73 8.41 -2.49 17.56
C GLU A 73 9.04 -1.77 16.37
N MET A 74 8.25 -1.50 15.35
CA MET A 74 8.67 -0.67 14.22
C MET A 74 7.85 0.60 14.18
N GLU A 75 8.53 1.75 14.17
CA GLU A 75 7.89 3.03 13.94
C GLU A 75 7.82 3.32 12.44
N ILE A 76 6.62 3.59 11.94
CA ILE A 76 6.37 3.70 10.50
C ILE A 76 5.64 5.01 10.20
N VAL A 77 6.15 5.77 9.22
CA VAL A 77 5.41 6.88 8.60
C VAL A 77 4.44 6.29 7.61
N ALA A 78 3.14 6.45 7.85
CA ALA A 78 2.13 5.87 7.01
C ALA A 78 1.99 6.60 5.68
N TYR A 79 1.70 5.84 4.64
CA TYR A 79 1.33 6.33 3.32
C TYR A 79 0.03 5.70 2.83
N PRO A 80 -0.74 6.40 1.99
CA PRO A 80 -1.84 5.77 1.28
C PRO A 80 -1.31 4.64 0.41
N LEU A 81 -2.09 3.58 0.29
CA LEU A 81 -1.76 2.42 -0.51
C LEU A 81 -2.43 2.48 -1.88
N ASP A 82 -1.78 1.94 -2.91
CA ASP A 82 -2.42 1.71 -4.21
C ASP A 82 -3.28 0.43 -4.23
N SER A 83 -3.84 0.08 -5.39
CA SER A 83 -4.68 -1.12 -5.54
C SER A 83 -3.95 -2.44 -5.28
N SER A 84 -2.61 -2.43 -5.41
CA SER A 84 -1.73 -3.55 -5.09
C SER A 84 -1.20 -3.48 -3.65
N GLN A 85 -1.71 -2.53 -2.87
CA GLN A 85 -1.35 -2.22 -1.50
C GLN A 85 0.10 -1.72 -1.33
N ARG A 86 0.67 -1.08 -2.36
CA ARG A 86 2.00 -0.46 -2.29
C ARG A 86 1.93 0.94 -1.71
N PRO A 87 2.87 1.35 -0.84
CA PRO A 87 2.95 2.72 -0.33
C PRO A 87 3.16 3.74 -1.45
N LYS A 88 2.27 4.72 -1.57
CA LYS A 88 2.37 5.80 -2.55
C LYS A 88 3.20 6.95 -1.97
N LEU A 89 4.41 7.16 -2.49
CA LEU A 89 5.34 8.20 -1.98
C LEU A 89 5.03 9.64 -2.46
N ALA A 90 4.42 9.80 -3.63
CA ALA A 90 4.26 11.11 -4.26
C ALA A 90 3.19 11.96 -3.56
N ASN A 91 3.57 13.12 -3.00
CA ASN A 91 2.68 14.15 -2.43
C ASN A 91 1.75 13.70 -1.29
N ASN A 92 2.11 12.65 -0.53
CA ASN A 92 1.20 12.00 0.43
C ASN A 92 1.60 12.16 1.89
N GLY A 93 1.86 13.39 2.34
CA GLY A 93 2.00 13.69 3.76
C GLY A 93 0.67 13.54 4.53
N GLY A 94 0.74 13.46 5.85
CA GLY A 94 -0.42 13.65 6.72
C GLY A 94 -1.21 12.40 7.15
N TRP A 95 -0.80 11.19 6.76
CA TRP A 95 -1.45 9.94 7.23
C TRP A 95 -1.05 9.55 8.66
N GLY A 96 -0.06 10.23 9.23
CA GLY A 96 0.41 10.03 10.60
C GLY A 96 1.49 8.95 10.69
N ARG A 97 1.80 8.59 11.93
CA ARG A 97 2.77 7.55 12.28
C ARG A 97 2.08 6.52 13.15
N PHE A 98 2.54 5.29 13.08
CA PHE A 98 2.03 4.22 13.90
C PHE A 98 3.15 3.27 14.29
N ILE A 99 2.87 2.42 15.26
CA ILE A 99 3.81 1.43 15.77
C ILE A 99 3.29 0.05 15.43
N ALA A 100 4.09 -0.68 14.65
CA ALA A 100 3.86 -2.06 14.30
C ALA A 100 4.57 -2.97 15.32
N VAL A 101 3.79 -3.75 16.05
CA VAL A 101 4.27 -4.72 17.04
C VAL A 101 4.37 -6.07 16.35
N MET A 102 5.60 -6.52 16.13
CA MET A 102 5.93 -7.79 15.50
C MET A 102 6.11 -8.88 16.57
N PRO A 103 5.56 -10.09 16.38
CA PRO A 103 5.82 -11.19 17.29
C PRO A 103 7.28 -11.64 17.18
N GLY A 104 7.96 -11.74 18.32
CA GLY A 104 9.36 -12.13 18.39
C GLY A 104 10.32 -11.04 17.91
N TYR A 105 11.55 -11.45 17.63
CA TYR A 105 12.63 -10.55 17.25
C TYR A 105 12.72 -10.40 15.74
N VAL A 106 12.65 -9.16 15.28
CA VAL A 106 12.91 -8.75 13.91
C VAL A 106 14.24 -8.01 13.89
N GLU A 107 15.17 -8.43 13.04
CA GLU A 107 16.45 -7.73 12.94
C GLU A 107 16.29 -6.42 12.14
N SER A 108 16.94 -5.35 12.60
CA SER A 108 16.98 -4.08 11.87
C SER A 108 17.60 -4.22 10.48
N PHE A 109 18.36 -5.30 10.23
CA PHE A 109 18.88 -5.64 8.91
C PHE A 109 17.80 -6.11 7.94
N ASP A 110 16.73 -6.76 8.43
CA ASP A 110 15.62 -7.21 7.60
C ASP A 110 14.72 -6.04 7.19
N TYR A 111 14.57 -5.06 8.10
CA TYR A 111 13.77 -3.84 7.91
C TYR A 111 14.62 -2.58 8.20
N PRO A 112 15.60 -2.28 7.34
CA PRO A 112 16.43 -1.10 7.52
C PRO A 112 15.58 0.16 7.43
N ALA A 113 15.98 1.21 8.16
CA ALA A 113 15.35 2.51 8.09
C ALA A 113 15.25 2.98 6.63
N GLY A 114 14.09 3.53 6.27
CA GLY A 114 13.76 3.90 4.90
C GLY A 114 13.08 2.79 4.08
N SER A 115 13.01 1.55 4.58
CA SER A 115 12.31 0.46 3.91
C SER A 115 10.82 0.75 3.76
N LEU A 116 10.27 0.40 2.60
CA LEU A 116 8.84 0.47 2.35
C LEU A 116 8.20 -0.86 2.73
N ILE A 117 7.12 -0.76 3.50
CA ILE A 117 6.45 -1.93 4.06
C ILE A 117 4.94 -1.78 3.91
N THR A 118 4.27 -2.91 3.73
CA THR A 118 2.83 -3.05 3.92
C THR A 118 2.58 -4.21 4.88
N LEU A 119 1.69 -4.01 5.83
CA LEU A 119 1.33 -4.99 6.84
C LEU A 119 -0.19 -5.10 6.99
N ALA A 120 -0.61 -6.28 7.39
CA ALA A 120 -1.96 -6.57 7.86
C ALA A 120 -1.87 -6.94 9.34
N GLY A 121 -2.73 -6.34 10.15
CA GLY A 121 -2.71 -6.53 11.59
C GLY A 121 -3.94 -6.00 12.29
N ARG A 122 -3.94 -6.09 13.62
CA ARG A 122 -5.04 -5.66 14.47
C ARG A 122 -4.66 -4.44 15.29
N ILE A 123 -5.53 -3.44 15.35
CA ILE A 123 -5.35 -2.29 16.24
C ILE A 123 -5.51 -2.75 17.68
N THR A 124 -4.45 -2.56 18.48
CA THR A 124 -4.41 -2.92 19.90
C THR A 124 -4.62 -1.72 20.83
N GLY A 125 -4.52 -0.50 20.30
CA GLY A 125 -4.74 0.73 21.04
C GLY A 125 -3.87 1.86 20.55
N THR A 126 -3.51 2.75 21.46
CA THR A 126 -2.60 3.88 21.21
C THR A 126 -1.58 4.01 22.32
N ARG A 127 -0.41 4.58 22.00
CA ARG A 127 0.64 4.91 22.95
C ARG A 127 1.09 6.35 22.78
N ASP A 128 1.15 7.07 23.88
CA ASP A 128 1.78 8.38 23.93
C ASP A 128 3.30 8.24 23.72
N GLY A 129 3.85 9.15 22.94
CA GLY A 129 5.27 9.22 22.65
C GLY A 129 5.64 10.60 22.14
N LYS A 130 6.77 10.66 21.42
CA LYS A 130 7.26 11.90 20.83
C LYS A 130 7.72 11.69 19.41
N VAL A 131 7.56 12.72 18.59
CA VAL A 131 8.19 12.84 17.28
C VAL A 131 9.09 14.06 17.34
N GLY A 132 10.40 13.84 17.45
CA GLY A 132 11.32 14.89 17.90
C GLY A 132 10.95 15.34 19.31
N GLU A 133 10.69 16.64 19.48
CA GLU A 133 10.29 17.22 20.76
C GLU A 133 8.76 17.32 20.96
N ALA A 134 7.97 17.09 19.91
CA ALA A 134 6.52 17.22 19.97
C ALA A 134 5.88 15.94 20.51
N GLY A 135 4.95 16.08 21.46
CA GLY A 135 4.10 14.98 21.91
C GLY A 135 3.27 14.42 20.77
N TYR A 136 3.18 13.09 20.68
CA TYR A 136 2.48 12.40 19.61
C TYR A 136 1.78 11.14 20.14
N VAL A 137 0.58 10.85 19.62
CA VAL A 137 -0.18 9.64 19.96
C VAL A 137 -0.03 8.65 18.81
N PHE A 138 0.62 7.53 19.07
CA PHE A 138 0.85 6.48 18.09
C PHE A 138 -0.22 5.40 18.19
N PRO A 139 -1.01 5.14 17.13
CA PRO A 139 -1.77 3.92 17.03
C PRO A 139 -0.82 2.72 17.04
N MET A 140 -1.22 1.66 17.74
CA MET A 140 -0.47 0.42 17.83
C MET A 140 -1.20 -0.68 17.06
N VAL A 141 -0.44 -1.42 16.25
CA VAL A 141 -0.95 -2.53 15.45
C VAL A 141 -0.15 -3.77 15.77
N SER A 142 -0.82 -4.82 16.26
CA SER A 142 -0.24 -6.15 16.33
C SER A 142 -0.23 -6.77 14.93
N VAL A 143 0.97 -7.05 14.42
CA VAL A 143 1.16 -7.48 13.04
C VAL A 143 0.90 -8.98 12.92
N ALA A 144 0.00 -9.34 11.99
CA ALA A 144 -0.23 -10.73 11.61
C ALA A 144 0.61 -11.10 10.38
N GLN A 145 0.73 -10.19 9.40
CA GLN A 145 1.51 -10.38 8.20
C GLN A 145 2.19 -9.07 7.80
N SER A 146 3.42 -9.15 7.30
CA SER A 146 4.15 -8.00 6.77
C SER A 146 4.91 -8.36 5.50
N HIS A 147 5.08 -7.36 4.65
CA HIS A 147 5.76 -7.48 3.37
C HIS A 147 6.60 -6.24 3.16
N ARG A 148 7.90 -6.44 3.02
CA ARG A 148 8.86 -5.40 2.68
C ARG A 148 9.02 -5.36 1.17
N TRP A 149 8.79 -4.17 0.60
CA TRP A 149 8.91 -3.96 -0.83
C TRP A 149 10.35 -3.75 -1.25
N THR A 150 10.78 -4.45 -2.29
CA THR A 150 12.04 -4.22 -2.98
C THR A 150 11.92 -3.03 -3.95
N PRO A 151 13.05 -2.38 -4.33
CA PRO A 151 13.04 -1.34 -5.35
C PRO A 151 12.41 -1.80 -6.68
N ASP A 152 12.66 -3.05 -7.08
CA ASP A 152 12.13 -3.61 -8.33
C ASP A 152 10.60 -3.76 -8.26
N GLU A 153 10.06 -4.26 -7.15
CA GLU A 153 8.61 -4.35 -6.96
C GLU A 153 7.94 -2.98 -6.94
N MET A 154 8.57 -1.97 -6.32
CA MET A 154 8.05 -0.60 -6.30
C MET A 154 8.04 0.07 -7.68
N ASN A 155 8.84 -0.43 -8.62
CA ASN A 155 8.90 0.05 -10.00
C ASN A 155 8.10 -0.81 -10.98
N ALA A 156 7.83 -2.08 -10.65
CA ALA A 156 7.02 -2.97 -11.45
C ALA A 156 5.62 -2.38 -11.69
N GLY A 157 5.18 -2.26 -12.94
CA GLY A 157 3.84 -1.72 -13.26
C GLY A 157 3.76 -0.21 -13.45
N LYS A 158 4.85 0.56 -13.26
CA LYS A 158 4.95 1.88 -13.90
C LYS A 158 5.11 1.64 -15.39
N SER A 159 4.05 1.91 -16.16
CA SER A 159 4.09 1.76 -17.62
C SER A 159 5.10 2.76 -18.20
N ASN A 160 6.26 2.26 -18.61
CA ASN A 160 7.30 3.05 -19.28
C ASN A 160 7.00 3.19 -20.78
N VAL A 161 5.74 3.36 -21.17
CA VAL A 161 5.37 3.55 -22.58
C VAL A 161 5.74 4.96 -23.02
N SER A 162 6.95 5.12 -23.55
CA SER A 162 7.33 6.32 -24.30
C SER A 162 6.74 6.21 -25.71
N PHE A 163 5.67 6.95 -25.98
CA PHE A 163 5.20 7.15 -27.35
C PHE A 163 6.09 8.18 -28.04
N GLY A 164 7.18 7.70 -28.65
CA GLY A 164 8.02 8.52 -29.53
C GLY A 164 7.38 8.67 -30.90
N VAL A 165 6.71 9.81 -31.16
CA VAL A 165 6.30 10.17 -32.52
C VAL A 165 7.52 10.74 -33.24
N GLY A 166 8.30 9.86 -33.89
CA GLY A 166 9.36 10.25 -34.79
C GLY A 166 8.77 10.76 -36.11
N VAL A 167 8.62 12.08 -36.25
CA VAL A 167 8.33 12.70 -37.56
C VAL A 167 9.65 12.72 -38.35
N GLY A 168 9.91 11.64 -39.07
CA GLY A 168 11.06 11.49 -39.95
C GLY A 168 10.73 11.88 -41.40
N GLY A 169 11.48 12.84 -41.94
CA GLY A 169 11.67 13.09 -43.37
C GLY A 169 10.65 14.04 -44.01
N VAL A 170 11.00 14.91 -44.96
CA VAL A 170 12.18 15.00 -45.82
C VAL A 170 12.38 16.46 -46.23
N ILE A 171 13.59 16.97 -46.07
CA ILE A 171 14.04 18.19 -46.74
C ILE A 171 14.49 17.76 -48.14
N ARG A 172 13.81 18.26 -49.19
CA ARG A 172 14.46 18.60 -50.46
C ARG A 172 13.63 19.59 -51.26
#